data_AF-A0A3Q9XWK8-F1
#
_entry.id   AF-A0A3Q9XWK8-F1
#
_cell.length_a   1.000
_cell.length_b   1.000
_cell.length_c   1.000
_cell.angle_alpha   90.00
_cell.angle_beta   90.00
_cell.angle_gamma   90.00
#
_symmetry.space_group_name_H-M   'P 1'
#
loop_
_entity.id
_entity.type
_entity.pdbx_description
1 polymer ?
#
loop_
_entity_poly.entity_id
_entity_poly.type
_entity_poly.pdbx_seq_one_letter_code
_entity_poly.pdbx_strand_id
1 'polypeptide(L)'
;MKNPDFLVSSFFLKKPERIEALLMVMTLCLLVYSALEYKIREKLRENGENFINQLKKPTQKPITRWVFFCFLGLHMVFIDHKKLQITNLKERHRIILRCLGPPYQKFYYSEMR
;
A
#
# COMPACT_ATOMS: atom_id res chain seq x y z
N MET A 1 -20.48 2.06 -5.56
CA MET A 1 -21.11 2.28 -4.23
C MET A 1 -21.64 0.93 -3.75
N LYS A 2 -21.47 0.59 -2.46
CA LYS A 2 -21.70 -0.72 -1.80
C LYS A 2 -20.81 -1.87 -2.31
N ASN A 3 -19.64 -2.04 -1.69
CA ASN A 3 -18.94 -3.31 -1.71
C ASN A 3 -19.48 -4.15 -0.53
N PRO A 4 -20.00 -5.37 -0.74
CA PRO A 4 -20.66 -6.19 0.28
C PRO A 4 -19.70 -6.70 1.38
N ASP A 5 -18.39 -6.56 1.20
CA ASP A 5 -17.36 -6.88 2.21
C ASP A 5 -17.30 -5.85 3.35
N PHE A 6 -18.24 -4.90 3.41
CA PHE A 6 -18.32 -3.98 4.52
C PHE A 6 -18.79 -4.75 5.75
N LEU A 7 -17.81 -5.13 6.56
CA LEU A 7 -17.80 -5.69 7.90
C LEU A 7 -18.72 -4.98 8.94
N VAL A 8 -19.68 -4.14 8.52
CA VAL A 8 -20.62 -3.39 9.37
C VAL A 8 -21.46 -4.31 10.24
N SER A 9 -21.76 -5.53 9.77
CA SER A 9 -22.44 -6.54 10.60
C SER A 9 -21.52 -7.15 11.67
N SER A 10 -20.20 -7.18 11.45
CA SER A 10 -19.21 -7.70 12.42
C SER A 10 -18.78 -6.66 13.46
N PHE A 11 -18.75 -5.38 13.09
CA PHE A 11 -18.63 -4.30 14.05
C PHE A 11 -20.01 -4.07 14.64
N PHE A 12 -20.29 -4.50 15.88
CA PHE A 12 -21.55 -4.27 16.60
C PHE A 12 -21.85 -2.77 16.81
N LEU A 13 -22.14 -2.06 15.72
CA LEU A 13 -22.39 -0.63 15.58
C LEU A 13 -23.88 -0.37 15.80
N LYS A 14 -24.35 -0.68 17.01
CA LYS A 14 -25.74 -0.41 17.40
C LYS A 14 -25.93 0.99 17.98
N LYS A 15 -24.84 1.62 18.42
CA LYS A 15 -24.84 2.95 19.07
C LYS A 15 -24.33 4.01 18.10
N PRO A 16 -25.02 5.17 17.97
CA PRO A 16 -24.66 6.22 17.01
C PRO A 16 -23.23 6.73 17.20
N GLU A 17 -22.76 6.83 18.44
CA GLU A 17 -21.41 7.33 18.76
C GLU A 17 -20.31 6.41 18.19
N ARG A 18 -20.55 5.10 18.14
CA ARG A 18 -19.60 4.14 17.54
C ARG A 18 -19.56 4.25 16.02
N ILE A 19 -20.69 4.58 15.40
CA ILE A 19 -20.77 4.81 13.94
C ILE A 19 -19.98 6.07 13.59
N GLU A 20 -20.16 7.16 14.35
CA GLU A 20 -19.44 8.41 14.14
C GLU A 20 -17.92 8.23 14.31
N ALA A 21 -17.50 7.57 15.39
CA ALA A 21 -16.08 7.28 15.61
C ALA A 21 -15.49 6.45 14.46
N LEU A 22 -16.20 5.43 13.99
CA LEU A 22 -15.76 4.62 12.85
C LEU A 22 -15.68 5.44 11.56
N LEU A 23 -16.68 6.28 11.28
CA LEU A 23 -16.69 7.16 10.11
C LEU A 23 -15.50 8.12 10.12
N MET A 24 -15.14 8.67 11.28
CA MET A 24 -13.95 9.52 11.43
C MET A 24 -12.67 8.75 11.07
N VAL A 25 -12.47 7.56 11.63
CA VAL A 25 -11.30 6.71 11.33
C VAL A 25 -11.25 6.35 9.85
N MET A 26 -12.38 5.96 9.28
CA MET A 26 -12.49 5.63 7.86
C MET A 26 -12.16 6.82 6.95
N THR A 27 -12.62 8.01 7.32
CA THR A 27 -12.32 9.25 6.58
C THR A 27 -10.85 9.58 6.64
N LEU A 28 -10.22 9.43 7.82
CA LEU A 28 -8.78 9.60 7.99
C LEU A 28 -8.00 8.60 7.13
N CYS A 29 -8.42 7.33 7.09
CA CYS A 29 -7.82 6.34 6.22
C CYS A 29 -7.92 6.75 4.75
N LEU A 30 -9.09 7.21 4.28
CA LEU A 30 -9.27 7.67 2.90
C LEU A 30 -8.38 8.87 2.57
N LEU A 31 -8.20 9.81 3.51
CA LEU A 31 -7.28 10.94 3.35
C LEU A 31 -5.84 10.47 3.16
N VAL A 32 -5.36 9.57 4.02
CA VAL A 32 -4.00 9.01 3.92
C VAL A 32 -3.81 8.28 2.58
N TYR A 33 -4.80 7.49 2.15
CA TYR A 33 -4.76 6.80 0.86
C TYR A 33 -4.67 7.78 -0.30
N SER A 34 -5.43 8.88 -0.24
CA SER A 34 -5.46 9.92 -1.28
C SER A 34 -4.14 10.68 -1.36
N ALA A 35 -3.54 11.01 -0.21
CA ALA A 35 -2.23 11.65 -0.14
C ALA A 35 -1.11 10.75 -0.69
N LEU A 36 -1.12 9.46 -0.35
CA LEU A 36 -0.18 8.49 -0.91
C LEU A 36 -0.38 8.31 -2.42
N GLU A 37 -1.64 8.25 -2.87
CA GLU A 37 -1.97 8.14 -4.29
C GLU A 37 -1.41 9.31 -5.08
N TYR A 38 -1.63 10.53 -4.58
CA TYR A 38 -1.11 11.75 -5.17
C TYR A 38 0.42 11.72 -5.26
N LYS A 39 1.10 11.43 -4.14
CA LYS A 39 2.57 11.38 -4.08
C LYS A 39 3.15 10.35 -5.06
N ILE A 40 2.59 9.15 -5.11
CA ILE A 40 3.05 8.10 -6.03
C ILE A 40 2.86 8.54 -7.49
N ARG A 41 1.69 9.10 -7.83
CA ARG A 41 1.39 9.55 -9.20
C ARG A 41 2.24 10.72 -9.65
N GLU A 42 2.54 11.64 -8.74
CA GLU A 42 3.47 12.74 -8.99
C GLU A 42 4.87 12.18 -9.30
N LYS A 43 5.42 11.35 -8.42
CA LYS A 43 6.77 10.79 -8.61
C LYS A 43 6.90 9.86 -9.81
N LEU A 44 5.86 9.09 -10.16
CA LEU A 44 5.86 8.29 -11.39
C LEU A 44 5.93 9.17 -12.64
N ARG A 45 5.25 10.33 -12.64
CA ARG A 45 5.30 11.28 -13.74
C ARG A 45 6.66 11.96 -13.84
N GLU A 46 7.19 12.43 -12.71
CA GLU A 46 8.52 13.07 -12.65
C GLU A 46 9.64 12.12 -13.13
N ASN A 47 9.60 10.85 -12.72
CA ASN A 47 10.61 9.87 -13.09
C ASN A 47 10.39 9.26 -14.48
N GLY A 48 9.28 9.55 -15.16
CA GLY A 48 8.90 8.88 -16.42
C GLY A 48 8.63 7.37 -16.27
N GLU A 49 8.39 6.89 -15.05
CA GLU A 49 8.19 5.48 -14.74
C GLU A 49 6.72 5.08 -14.86
N ASN A 50 6.47 3.78 -15.08
CA ASN A 50 5.12 3.22 -15.15
C ASN A 50 4.96 2.07 -14.14
N PHE A 51 3.80 2.01 -13.50
CA PHE A 51 3.40 0.89 -12.66
C PHE A 51 2.39 -0.01 -13.39
N ILE A 52 2.41 -1.32 -13.12
CA ILE A 52 1.48 -2.26 -13.75
C ILE A 52 0.15 -2.26 -12.99
N ASN A 53 -0.95 -1.94 -13.65
CA ASN A 53 -2.29 -1.97 -13.06
C ASN A 53 -2.88 -3.40 -12.96
N GLN A 54 -4.10 -3.52 -12.42
CA GLN A 54 -4.81 -4.80 -12.28
C GLN A 54 -5.04 -5.53 -13.62
N LEU A 55 -5.18 -4.78 -14.70
CA LEU A 55 -5.35 -5.29 -16.07
C LEU A 55 -4.00 -5.58 -16.76
N LYS A 56 -2.90 -5.59 -16.00
CA LYS A 56 -1.53 -5.79 -16.48
C LYS A 56 -1.03 -4.74 -17.48
N LYS A 57 -1.64 -3.55 -17.51
CA LYS A 57 -1.24 -2.43 -18.37
C LYS A 57 -0.34 -1.45 -17.60
N PRO A 58 0.69 -0.87 -18.25
CA PRO A 58 1.49 0.20 -17.65
C PRO A 58 0.62 1.44 -17.43
N THR A 59 0.79 2.09 -16.27
CA THR A 59 0.09 3.33 -15.93
C THR A 59 0.92 4.20 -14.98
N GLN A 60 0.81 5.51 -15.16
CA GLN A 60 1.31 6.51 -14.21
C GLN A 60 0.24 6.92 -13.19
N LYS A 61 -0.97 6.37 -13.30
CA LYS A 61 -2.11 6.67 -12.43
C LYS A 61 -2.57 5.41 -11.68
N PRO A 62 -1.70 4.73 -10.91
CA PRO A 62 -2.13 3.57 -10.14
C PRO A 62 -3.12 3.98 -9.05
N ILE A 63 -3.94 3.03 -8.62
CA ILE A 63 -4.83 3.16 -7.46
C ILE A 63 -4.07 2.64 -6.23
N THR A 64 -4.03 3.41 -5.15
CA THR A 64 -3.26 3.05 -3.95
C THR A 64 -3.67 1.69 -3.37
N ARG A 65 -4.97 1.33 -3.43
CA ARG A 65 -5.45 0.00 -3.03
C ARG A 65 -4.75 -1.13 -3.79
N TRP A 66 -4.54 -0.98 -5.10
CA TRP A 66 -3.86 -1.98 -5.92
C TRP A 66 -2.36 -2.04 -5.61
N VAL A 67 -1.75 -0.88 -5.39
CA VAL A 67 -0.36 -0.79 -4.94
C VAL A 67 -0.19 -1.60 -3.66
N PHE A 68 -1.01 -1.37 -2.62
CA PHE A 68 -0.94 -2.13 -1.37
C PHE A 68 -1.18 -3.62 -1.56
N PHE A 69 -2.15 -4.00 -2.39
CA PHE A 69 -2.38 -5.41 -2.70
C PHE A 69 -1.13 -6.11 -3.27
N CYS A 70 -0.34 -5.42 -4.10
CA CYS A 70 0.90 -5.97 -4.63
C CYS A 70 1.94 -6.28 -3.53
N PHE A 71 1.93 -5.51 -2.44
CA PHE A 71 2.85 -5.68 -1.30
C PHE A 71 2.42 -6.78 -0.32
N LEU A 72 1.16 -7.23 -0.35
CA LEU A 72 0.68 -8.34 0.52
C LEU A 72 1.39 -9.67 0.26
N GLY A 73 1.96 -9.85 -0.94
CA GLY A 73 2.73 -11.06 -1.29
C GLY A 73 4.21 -11.01 -0.89
N LEU A 74 4.64 -9.99 -0.15
CA LEU A 74 5.99 -9.93 0.40
C LEU A 74 6.03 -10.70 1.72
N HIS A 75 7.04 -11.55 1.90
CA HIS A 75 7.23 -12.30 3.13
C HIS A 75 8.54 -11.91 3.79
N MET A 76 8.53 -11.78 5.12
CA MET A 76 9.72 -11.62 5.92
C MET A 76 10.14 -12.99 6.45
N VAL A 77 11.40 -13.37 6.22
CA VAL A 77 11.95 -14.66 6.63
C VAL A 77 13.17 -14.41 7.50
N PHE A 78 13.27 -15.13 8.61
CA PHE A 78 14.47 -15.15 9.43
C PHE A 78 15.39 -16.29 8.97
N ILE A 79 16.59 -15.95 8.52
CA ILE A 79 17.66 -16.88 8.22
C ILE A 79 18.63 -16.88 9.41
N ASP A 80 18.89 -18.08 9.94
CA ASP A 80 19.86 -18.31 11.03
C ASP A 80 19.63 -17.41 12.26
N HIS A 81 18.36 -17.14 12.59
CA HIS A 81 17.92 -16.31 13.72
C HIS A 81 18.49 -14.87 13.78
N LYS A 82 19.18 -14.42 12.74
CA LYS A 82 19.93 -13.15 12.73
C LYS A 82 19.64 -12.28 11.53
N LYS A 83 19.19 -12.87 10.41
CA LYS A 83 18.96 -12.17 9.14
C LYS A 83 17.46 -12.15 8.78
N LEU A 84 16.80 -11.01 8.91
CA LEU A 84 15.46 -10.70 8.39
C LEU A 84 15.47 -10.36 6.88
N GLN A 85 15.23 -11.35 6.03
CA GLN A 85 15.20 -11.16 4.59
C GLN A 85 13.77 -10.99 4.06
N ILE A 86 13.54 -9.96 3.23
CA ILE A 86 12.29 -9.81 2.48
C ILE A 86 12.36 -10.61 1.18
N THR A 87 11.46 -11.57 1.02
CA THR A 87 11.33 -12.38 -0.19
C THR A 87 10.26 -11.83 -1.13
N ASN A 88 10.31 -12.25 -2.40
CA ASN A 88 9.35 -11.87 -3.45
C ASN A 88 9.33 -10.37 -3.82
N LEU A 89 10.41 -9.63 -3.52
CA LEU A 89 10.57 -8.22 -3.86
C LEU A 89 10.87 -8.03 -5.36
N LYS A 90 9.82 -7.99 -6.18
CA LYS A 90 9.86 -7.71 -7.62
C LYS A 90 10.05 -6.23 -7.97
N GLU A 91 10.39 -5.93 -9.23
CA GLU A 91 10.61 -4.56 -9.74
C GLU A 91 9.42 -3.63 -9.51
N ARG A 92 8.19 -4.13 -9.62
CA ARG A 92 6.98 -3.34 -9.33
C ARG A 92 7.02 -2.71 -7.93
N HIS A 93 7.55 -3.41 -6.93
CA HIS A 93 7.65 -2.88 -5.57
C HIS A 93 8.77 -1.84 -5.50
N ARG A 94 9.89 -2.07 -6.18
CA ARG A 94 11.03 -1.15 -6.24
C ARG A 94 10.64 0.19 -6.86
N ILE A 95 9.85 0.21 -7.94
CA ILE A 95 9.29 1.43 -8.53
C ILE A 95 8.54 2.24 -7.47
N ILE A 96 7.63 1.61 -6.73
CA ILE A 96 6.87 2.29 -5.68
C ILE A 96 7.77 2.77 -4.53
N LEU A 97 8.75 1.97 -4.12
CA LEU A 97 9.73 2.35 -3.08
C LEU A 97 10.61 3.52 -3.53
N ARG A 98 10.96 3.60 -4.84
CA ARG A 98 11.62 4.77 -5.45
C ARG A 98 10.74 6.01 -5.35
N CYS A 99 9.45 5.91 -5.68
CA CYS A 99 8.51 7.02 -5.56
C CYS A 99 8.32 7.49 -4.11
N LEU A 100 8.30 6.59 -3.12
CA LEU A 100 8.07 6.95 -1.72
C LEU A 100 9.31 7.58 -1.06
N GLY A 101 10.51 7.13 -1.46
CA GLY A 101 11.79 7.71 -1.10
C GLY A 101 12.70 6.80 -0.24
N PRO A 102 13.93 7.28 0.08
CA PRO A 102 14.96 6.50 0.74
C PRO A 102 14.60 5.85 2.09
N PRO A 103 13.81 6.50 2.98
CA PRO A 103 13.41 5.87 4.25
C PRO A 103 12.65 4.56 4.07
N TYR A 104 11.78 4.50 3.06
CA TYR A 104 11.02 3.29 2.75
C TYR A 104 11.93 2.23 2.15
N GLN A 105 12.81 2.62 1.23
CA GLN A 105 13.79 1.71 0.62
C GLN A 105 14.66 1.02 1.67
N LYS A 106 15.15 1.76 2.68
CA LYS A 106 16.01 1.20 3.73
C LYS A 106 15.35 0.03 4.47
N PHE A 107 14.05 0.13 4.75
CA PHE A 107 13.30 -0.94 5.40
C PHE A 107 13.17 -2.19 4.53
N TYR A 108 12.99 -2.02 3.21
CA TYR A 108 12.78 -3.14 2.30
C TYR A 108 14.08 -3.73 1.72
N TYR A 109 15.17 -2.97 1.71
CA TYR A 109 16.47 -3.36 1.18
C TYR A 109 17.48 -3.74 2.27
N SER A 110 17.13 -3.61 3.56
CA SER A 110 17.97 -4.14 4.64
C SER A 110 17.91 -5.66 4.65
N GLU A 111 18.64 -6.26 3.71
CA GLU A 111 19.30 -7.58 3.73
C GLU A 111 19.62 -8.10 2.32
N MET A 112 20.33 -7.27 1.54
CA MET A 112 21.08 -7.74 0.37
C MET A 112 22.59 -7.65 0.64
N ARG A 113 23.08 -8.32 1.70
CA ARG A 113 24.50 -8.66 1.86
C ARG A 113 24.69 -10.04 2.49
#